data_AF-A0A7X7E1Z8-F1
#
_entry.id   AF-A0A7X7E1Z8-F1
#
_cell.length_a   1.000
_cell.length_b   1.000
_cell.length_c   1.000
_cell.angle_alpha   90.00
_cell.angle_beta   90.00
_cell.angle_gamma   90.00
#
_symmetry.space_group_name_H-M   'P 1'
#
loop_
_entity.id
_entity.type
_entity.pdbx_description
1 polymer ?
#
loop_
_entity_poly.entity_id
_entity_poly.type
_entity_poly.pdbx_seq_one_letter_code
_entity_poly.pdbx_strand_id
1 'polypeptide(L)'
;MVIKDMTAITLKDLWKEVKSEDDWLGEIGQRTLNLVKLILESSLEDELLEQLKACRYQRTEVRRGYRNGHYRRNLFMPFGVIKSIRVPRSRISYQSNILPNYQRRTDKINKMVRAMFLAGVSTRRVGEVLNIVWGEEVSPQTVSNICYSLSREVDSYHRRIISDNYVYLFFDGIVLKTKTSAGVKKRPVLACYGITKAGKREFIDFRLASSESQVQWEAFINNLYQRGLRGNGCKLICIDGCKGLHNAIEIIYPYIPIQRCWAHKMRNVSNYVKRKDQKKCMAGARLIYLADNRREAVKAFKAWKSEWGIHYPRAIKCLENDLDEMLNFLDCPVSHRIKIRTTNIIERSFREVRRRTKTMSCFTNSQSVDRIIFGVMNHLNNNWKDKPLLNFTQNI
;
A
#
# COMPACT_ATOMS: atom_id res chain seq x y z
N MET A 1 28.24 -22.48 -47.73
CA MET A 1 26.78 -22.33 -47.61
C MET A 1 26.19 -22.65 -48.97
N VAL A 2 25.42 -23.74 -49.08
CA VAL A 2 24.74 -24.09 -50.34
C VAL A 2 23.54 -23.15 -50.46
N ILE A 3 23.60 -22.21 -51.39
CA ILE A 3 22.49 -21.29 -51.68
C ILE A 3 21.45 -22.11 -52.46
N LYS A 4 20.30 -22.38 -51.84
CA LYS A 4 19.16 -23.01 -52.51
C LYS A 4 18.47 -21.99 -53.41
N ASP A 5 17.96 -22.47 -54.55
CA ASP A 5 17.14 -21.68 -55.47
C ASP A 5 15.83 -21.22 -54.81
N MET A 6 15.30 -20.05 -55.16
CA MET A 6 14.18 -19.41 -54.43
C MET A 6 12.90 -20.27 -54.43
N THR A 7 12.73 -21.13 -55.43
CA THR A 7 11.61 -22.07 -55.57
C THR A 7 11.74 -23.32 -54.69
N ALA A 8 12.91 -23.56 -54.09
CA ALA A 8 13.22 -24.72 -53.26
C ALA A 8 13.33 -24.40 -51.75
N ILE A 9 13.02 -23.16 -51.36
CA ILE A 9 13.05 -22.71 -49.96
C ILE A 9 11.78 -23.19 -49.24
N THR A 10 11.96 -23.95 -48.16
CA THR A 10 10.84 -24.40 -47.33
C THR A 10 10.56 -23.44 -46.17
N LEU A 11 9.34 -23.46 -45.62
CA LEU A 11 8.97 -22.70 -44.40
C LEU A 11 9.98 -22.92 -43.26
N LYS A 12 10.47 -24.15 -43.10
CA LYS A 12 11.46 -24.51 -42.08
C LYS A 12 12.83 -23.90 -42.36
N ASP A 13 13.19 -23.66 -43.61
CA ASP A 13 14.43 -22.98 -44.00
C ASP A 13 14.33 -21.46 -43.76
N LEU A 14 13.17 -20.84 -44.02
CA LEU A 14 12.91 -19.43 -43.69
C LEU A 14 12.92 -19.19 -42.17
N TRP A 15 12.32 -20.09 -41.38
CA TRP A 15 12.32 -19.99 -39.92
C TRP A 15 13.69 -20.23 -39.27
N LYS A 16 14.65 -20.85 -39.99
CA LYS A 16 16.06 -20.95 -39.52
C LYS A 16 16.81 -19.62 -39.66
N GLU A 17 16.35 -18.71 -40.52
CA GLU A 17 16.95 -17.38 -40.67
C GLU A 17 16.48 -16.39 -39.59
N VAL A 18 15.37 -16.70 -38.91
CA VAL A 18 14.90 -15.96 -37.73
C VAL A 18 15.75 -16.39 -36.53
N LYS A 19 16.73 -15.56 -36.18
CA LYS A 19 17.82 -15.90 -35.25
C LYS A 19 17.38 -16.04 -33.78
N SER A 20 16.26 -15.46 -33.35
CA SER A 20 15.64 -15.67 -32.02
C SER A 20 14.26 -15.00 -31.89
N GLU A 21 13.51 -15.28 -30.81
CA GLU A 21 12.27 -14.58 -30.47
C GLU A 21 12.49 -13.07 -30.22
N ASP A 22 13.63 -12.72 -29.60
CA ASP A 22 14.03 -11.35 -29.33
C ASP A 22 14.34 -10.55 -30.62
N ASP A 23 14.86 -11.22 -31.67
CA ASP A 23 15.21 -10.57 -32.93
C ASP A 23 13.98 -10.10 -33.71
N TRP A 24 12.97 -10.97 -33.89
CA TRP A 24 11.79 -10.58 -34.66
C TRP A 24 10.85 -9.64 -33.87
N LEU A 25 10.72 -9.84 -32.55
CA LEU A 25 9.95 -8.93 -31.69
C LEU A 25 10.61 -7.54 -31.63
N GLY A 26 11.94 -7.49 -31.56
CA GLY A 26 12.70 -6.24 -31.63
C GLY A 26 12.50 -5.50 -32.95
N GLU A 27 12.58 -6.23 -34.08
CA GLU A 27 12.34 -5.65 -35.41
C GLU A 27 10.91 -5.14 -35.58
N ILE A 28 9.90 -5.92 -35.19
CA ILE A 28 8.49 -5.50 -35.25
C ILE A 28 8.25 -4.28 -34.35
N GLY A 29 8.82 -4.27 -33.15
CA GLY A 29 8.73 -3.15 -32.23
C GLY A 29 9.29 -1.86 -32.86
N GLN A 30 10.47 -1.92 -33.45
CA GLN A 30 11.10 -0.76 -34.07
C GLN A 30 10.36 -0.28 -35.33
N ARG A 31 9.89 -1.19 -36.18
CA ARG A 31 9.05 -0.85 -37.35
C ARG A 31 7.75 -0.18 -36.92
N THR A 32 7.09 -0.72 -35.89
CA THR A 32 5.86 -0.15 -35.34
C THR A 32 6.09 1.25 -34.78
N LEU A 33 7.15 1.46 -34.00
CA LEU A 33 7.51 2.78 -33.47
C LEU A 33 7.77 3.80 -34.60
N ASN A 34 8.41 3.38 -35.69
CA ASN A 34 8.67 4.23 -36.85
C ASN A 34 7.37 4.58 -37.59
N LEU A 35 6.45 3.63 -37.77
CA LEU A 35 5.14 3.89 -38.37
C LEU A 35 4.32 4.86 -37.53
N VAL A 36 4.25 4.64 -36.22
CA VAL A 36 3.55 5.55 -35.29
C VAL A 36 4.19 6.95 -35.32
N LYS A 37 5.53 7.04 -35.40
CA LYS A 37 6.23 8.31 -35.56
C LYS A 37 5.80 9.05 -36.83
N LEU A 38 5.74 8.37 -37.96
CA LEU A 38 5.34 8.97 -39.23
C LEU A 38 3.90 9.50 -39.16
N ILE A 39 2.98 8.69 -38.62
CA ILE A 39 1.58 9.08 -38.43
C ILE A 39 1.48 10.32 -37.52
N LEU A 40 2.19 10.33 -36.39
CA LEU A 40 2.20 11.47 -35.47
C LEU A 40 2.78 12.72 -36.11
N GLU A 41 3.92 12.64 -36.79
CA GLU A 41 4.54 13.79 -37.47
C GLU A 41 3.64 14.34 -38.58
N SER A 42 3.00 13.47 -39.38
CA SER A 42 2.05 13.89 -40.42
C SER A 42 0.84 14.57 -39.80
N SER A 43 0.23 13.96 -38.78
CA SER A 43 -0.96 14.52 -38.14
C SER A 43 -0.69 15.88 -37.49
N LEU A 44 0.51 16.07 -36.91
CA LEU A 44 0.94 17.36 -36.36
C LEU A 44 1.16 18.43 -37.44
N GLU A 45 1.59 18.03 -38.64
CA GLU A 45 1.71 18.93 -39.78
C GLU A 45 0.35 19.34 -40.33
N ASP A 46 -0.60 18.41 -40.37
CA ASP A 46 -1.98 18.65 -40.79
C ASP A 46 -2.73 19.55 -39.81
N GLU A 47 -2.57 19.32 -38.50
CA GLU A 47 -3.14 20.17 -37.44
C GLU A 47 -2.60 21.62 -37.55
N LEU A 48 -1.30 21.78 -37.81
CA LEU A 48 -0.72 23.11 -38.01
C LEU A 48 -1.19 23.75 -39.32
N LEU A 49 -1.33 22.96 -40.39
CA LEU A 49 -1.87 23.43 -41.67
C LEU A 49 -3.30 23.94 -41.49
N GLU A 50 -4.13 23.23 -40.74
CA GLU A 50 -5.50 23.62 -40.45
C GLU A 50 -5.56 24.95 -39.68
N GLN A 51 -4.65 25.16 -38.73
CA GLN A 51 -4.55 26.41 -37.99
C GLN A 51 -4.07 27.58 -38.88
N LEU A 52 -3.03 27.35 -39.69
CA LEU A 52 -2.42 28.40 -40.51
C LEU A 52 -3.21 28.71 -41.79
N LYS A 53 -4.10 27.80 -42.22
CA LYS A 53 -4.85 27.84 -43.48
C LYS A 53 -3.96 28.03 -44.72
N ALA A 54 -2.73 27.53 -44.66
CA ALA A 54 -1.75 27.65 -45.74
C ALA A 54 -0.72 26.51 -45.72
N CYS A 55 -0.45 25.95 -46.89
CA CYS A 55 0.63 24.98 -47.11
C CYS A 55 2.00 25.66 -47.01
N ARG A 56 3.04 24.81 -46.91
CA ARG A 56 4.43 25.28 -46.90
C ARG A 56 4.76 26.02 -48.20
N TYR A 57 5.31 27.22 -48.08
CA TYR A 57 5.65 28.13 -49.20
C TYR A 57 4.49 28.60 -50.09
N GLN A 58 3.24 28.23 -49.79
CA GLN A 58 2.06 28.64 -50.57
C GLN A 58 1.74 30.12 -50.34
N ARG A 59 1.65 30.91 -51.41
CA ARG A 59 1.13 32.29 -51.33
C ARG A 59 -0.40 32.23 -51.30
N THR A 60 -1.01 32.79 -50.27
CA THR A 60 -2.48 32.83 -50.11
C THR A 60 -2.87 33.97 -49.18
N GLU A 61 -4.02 34.58 -49.45
CA GLU A 61 -4.55 35.71 -48.70
C GLU A 61 -5.23 35.27 -47.39
N VAL A 62 -5.72 34.03 -47.31
CA VAL A 62 -6.42 33.50 -46.11
C VAL A 62 -5.48 33.03 -44.98
N ARG A 63 -4.17 33.22 -45.13
CA ARG A 63 -3.14 32.77 -44.19
C ARG A 63 -3.29 33.45 -42.82
N ARG A 64 -3.26 32.66 -41.74
CA ARG A 64 -3.39 33.16 -40.35
C ARG A 64 -2.08 33.28 -39.57
N GLY A 65 -0.96 32.85 -40.15
CA GLY A 65 0.35 32.95 -39.52
C GLY A 65 1.47 32.27 -40.33
N TYR A 66 2.67 32.20 -39.75
CA TYR A 66 3.84 31.64 -40.41
C TYR A 66 4.46 30.50 -39.59
N ARG A 67 5.02 29.51 -40.30
CA ARG A 67 5.80 28.41 -39.72
C ARG A 67 7.14 28.92 -39.19
N ASN A 68 7.68 28.27 -38.16
CA ASN A 68 8.95 28.61 -37.50
C ASN A 68 9.83 27.36 -37.26
N GLY A 69 9.91 26.50 -38.27
CA GLY A 69 10.64 25.24 -38.22
C GLY A 69 10.03 24.23 -37.23
N HIS A 70 10.87 23.39 -36.66
CA HIS A 70 10.48 22.28 -35.78
C HIS A 70 11.34 22.26 -34.52
N TYR A 71 10.80 21.68 -33.45
CA TYR A 71 11.61 21.18 -32.35
C TYR A 71 11.49 19.65 -32.30
N ARG A 72 12.40 18.99 -31.57
CA ARG A 72 12.40 17.54 -31.43
C ARG A 72 12.12 17.14 -29.98
N ARG A 73 11.36 16.07 -29.80
CA ARG A 73 11.18 15.44 -28.48
C ARG A 73 11.00 13.92 -28.57
N ASN A 74 11.26 13.23 -27.47
CA ASN A 74 10.99 11.80 -27.32
C ASN A 74 9.61 11.59 -26.69
N LEU A 75 8.92 10.52 -27.08
CA LEU A 75 7.67 10.07 -26.48
C LEU A 75 7.78 8.61 -26.06
N PHE A 76 7.59 8.36 -24.77
CA PHE A 76 7.61 6.99 -24.25
C PHE A 76 6.23 6.35 -24.42
N MET A 77 6.21 5.14 -24.96
CA MET A 77 5.04 4.29 -25.15
C MET A 77 5.27 2.90 -24.50
N PRO A 78 4.21 2.12 -24.25
CA PRO A 78 4.35 0.81 -23.60
C PRO A 78 5.31 -0.14 -24.35
N PHE A 79 5.34 -0.06 -25.68
CA PHE A 79 6.15 -0.88 -26.58
C PHE A 79 7.49 -0.23 -26.99
N GLY A 80 7.90 0.86 -26.33
CA GLY A 80 9.21 1.50 -26.55
C GLY A 80 9.16 3.02 -26.64
N VAL A 81 10.31 3.62 -26.96
CA VAL A 81 10.47 5.08 -27.05
C VAL A 81 10.49 5.52 -28.50
N ILE A 82 9.55 6.39 -28.88
CA ILE A 82 9.63 7.09 -30.17
C ILE A 82 10.62 8.23 -30.01
N LYS A 83 11.81 8.07 -30.61
CA LYS A 83 12.89 9.05 -30.54
C LYS A 83 12.73 10.15 -31.58
N SER A 84 13.06 11.38 -31.17
CA SER A 84 13.19 12.53 -32.07
C SER A 84 11.96 12.80 -32.96
N ILE A 85 10.77 12.83 -32.37
CA ILE A 85 9.55 13.29 -33.05
C ILE A 85 9.72 14.76 -33.41
N ARG A 86 9.55 15.09 -34.68
CA ARG A 86 9.54 16.47 -35.18
C ARG A 86 8.17 17.09 -34.92
N VAL A 87 8.13 18.05 -34.01
CA VAL A 87 6.91 18.82 -33.72
C VAL A 87 7.04 20.19 -34.40
N PRO A 88 6.10 20.56 -35.28
CA PRO A 88 6.20 21.82 -36.02
C PRO A 88 5.91 23.01 -35.10
N ARG A 89 6.46 24.17 -35.45
CA ARG A 89 6.27 25.44 -34.74
C ARG A 89 5.64 26.47 -35.66
N SER A 90 4.86 27.37 -35.08
CA SER A 90 4.44 28.62 -35.70
C SER A 90 5.03 29.83 -34.99
N ARG A 91 5.00 30.98 -35.68
CA ARG A 91 5.28 32.30 -35.09
C ARG A 91 4.11 32.83 -34.24
N ILE A 92 2.92 32.27 -34.45
CA ILE A 92 1.75 32.47 -33.59
C ILE A 92 1.66 31.34 -32.55
N SER A 93 0.86 31.52 -31.49
CA SER A 93 0.64 30.47 -30.48
C SER A 93 0.08 29.20 -31.13
N TYR A 94 0.71 28.05 -30.87
CA TYR A 94 0.27 26.73 -31.32
C TYR A 94 0.31 25.77 -30.14
N GLN A 95 -0.82 25.12 -29.86
CA GLN A 95 -0.95 24.07 -28.88
C GLN A 95 -1.58 22.87 -29.59
N SER A 96 -0.85 21.75 -29.61
CA SER A 96 -1.31 20.55 -30.30
C SER A 96 -2.31 19.76 -29.45
N ASN A 97 -3.40 19.31 -30.07
CA ASN A 97 -4.35 18.39 -29.45
C ASN A 97 -3.86 16.94 -29.55
N ILE A 98 -3.14 16.60 -30.63
CA ILE A 98 -2.58 15.27 -30.87
C ILE A 98 -1.46 14.96 -29.88
N LEU A 99 -0.54 15.91 -29.69
CA LEU A 99 0.60 15.74 -28.80
C LEU A 99 0.70 16.97 -27.88
N PRO A 100 -0.04 16.99 -26.76
CA PRO A 100 -0.03 18.09 -25.81
C PRO A 100 1.38 18.55 -25.40
N ASN A 101 1.48 19.85 -25.10
CA ASN A 101 2.73 20.46 -24.65
C ASN A 101 3.28 19.76 -23.41
N TYR A 102 4.60 19.57 -23.35
CA TYR A 102 5.32 18.90 -22.25
C TYR A 102 4.96 17.43 -21.99
N GLN A 103 4.02 16.83 -22.72
CA GLN A 103 3.76 15.40 -22.63
C GLN A 103 4.98 14.62 -23.16
N ARG A 104 5.64 13.90 -22.24
CA ARG A 104 6.78 13.02 -22.55
C ARG A 104 6.43 11.54 -22.50
N ARG A 105 5.30 11.18 -21.89
CA ARG A 105 4.89 9.78 -21.67
C ARG A 105 3.39 9.65 -21.90
N THR A 106 2.96 8.47 -22.32
CA THR A 106 1.54 8.11 -22.38
C THR A 106 0.96 7.85 -20.98
N ASP A 107 -0.36 7.98 -20.83
CA ASP A 107 -1.05 7.69 -19.56
C ASP A 107 -0.90 6.23 -19.10
N LYS A 108 -0.83 5.28 -20.05
CA LYS A 108 -0.56 3.87 -19.77
C LYS A 108 0.77 3.67 -19.01
N ILE A 109 1.81 4.43 -19.36
CA ILE A 109 3.09 4.38 -18.63
C ILE A 109 2.94 4.93 -17.22
N ASN A 110 2.24 6.05 -17.06
CA ASN A 110 2.02 6.60 -15.73
C ASN A 110 1.27 5.61 -14.84
N LYS A 111 0.28 4.89 -15.38
CA LYS A 111 -0.44 3.81 -14.68
C LYS A 111 0.48 2.64 -14.31
N MET A 112 1.34 2.20 -15.24
CA MET A 112 2.31 1.13 -14.99
C MET A 112 3.30 1.50 -13.88
N VAL A 113 3.85 2.71 -13.92
CA VAL A 113 4.75 3.24 -12.87
C VAL A 113 4.05 3.25 -11.50
N ARG A 114 2.78 3.73 -11.45
CA ARG A 114 1.99 3.69 -10.20
C ARG A 114 1.76 2.26 -9.72
N ALA A 115 1.42 1.34 -10.61
CA ALA A 115 1.19 -0.07 -10.26
C ALA A 115 2.46 -0.72 -9.68
N MET A 116 3.63 -0.51 -10.30
CA MET A 116 4.92 -0.97 -9.78
C MET A 116 5.23 -0.37 -8.41
N PHE A 117 4.98 0.93 -8.25
CA PHE A 117 5.14 1.57 -6.96
C PHE A 117 4.21 0.97 -5.91
N LEU A 118 2.91 0.83 -6.20
CA LEU A 118 1.92 0.21 -5.29
C LEU A 118 2.31 -1.23 -4.92
N ALA A 119 2.85 -2.00 -5.87
CA ALA A 119 3.40 -3.35 -5.67
C ALA A 119 4.67 -3.39 -4.79
N GLY A 120 5.25 -2.25 -4.44
CA GLY A 120 6.36 -2.14 -3.49
C GLY A 120 7.74 -1.95 -4.12
N VAL A 121 7.83 -1.69 -5.43
CA VAL A 121 9.09 -1.37 -6.09
C VAL A 121 9.51 0.06 -5.69
N SER A 122 10.77 0.25 -5.30
CA SER A 122 11.30 1.57 -4.94
C SER A 122 11.40 2.49 -6.15
N THR A 123 11.39 3.80 -5.95
CA THR A 123 11.45 4.77 -7.07
C THR A 123 12.68 4.60 -7.96
N ARG A 124 13.83 4.20 -7.39
CA ARG A 124 15.05 3.87 -8.13
C ARG A 124 14.92 2.57 -8.93
N ARG A 125 14.42 1.50 -8.30
CA ARG A 125 14.20 0.21 -8.97
C ARG A 125 13.17 0.29 -10.07
N VAL A 126 12.16 1.15 -9.94
CA VAL A 126 11.23 1.41 -11.05
C VAL A 126 11.99 1.97 -12.26
N GLY A 127 12.89 2.93 -12.06
CA GLY A 127 13.75 3.45 -13.12
C GLY A 127 14.61 2.36 -13.78
N GLU A 128 15.23 1.50 -12.97
CA GLU A 128 16.04 0.36 -13.45
C GLU A 128 15.21 -0.64 -14.27
N VAL A 129 14.03 -1.03 -13.79
CA VAL A 129 13.13 -1.95 -14.50
C VAL A 129 12.66 -1.35 -15.82
N LEU A 130 12.31 -0.06 -15.82
CA LEU A 130 11.86 0.63 -17.02
C LEU A 130 13.00 0.81 -18.04
N ASN A 131 14.24 0.95 -17.58
CA ASN A 131 15.40 1.02 -18.46
C ASN A 131 15.61 -0.30 -19.24
N ILE A 132 15.37 -1.45 -18.61
CA ILE A 132 15.46 -2.76 -19.30
C ILE A 132 14.44 -2.85 -20.44
N VAL A 133 13.21 -2.37 -20.22
CA VAL A 133 12.12 -2.47 -21.20
C VAL A 133 12.24 -1.42 -22.31
N TRP A 134 12.75 -0.22 -22.01
CA TRP A 134 12.68 0.93 -22.92
C TRP A 134 14.03 1.49 -23.38
N GLY A 135 15.14 1.05 -22.79
CA GLY A 135 16.48 1.55 -23.10
C GLY A 135 16.74 3.02 -22.72
N GLU A 136 15.84 3.65 -21.97
CA GLU A 136 16.02 4.98 -21.39
C GLU A 136 15.64 4.97 -19.91
N GLU A 137 16.51 5.53 -19.06
CA GLU A 137 16.30 5.57 -17.62
C GLU A 137 15.24 6.61 -17.22
N VAL A 138 14.22 6.18 -16.48
CA VAL A 138 13.26 7.10 -15.86
C VAL A 138 13.79 7.51 -14.49
N SER A 139 14.07 8.80 -14.32
CA SER A 139 14.66 9.30 -13.07
C SER A 139 13.77 9.05 -11.85
N PRO A 140 14.34 8.81 -10.66
CA PRO A 140 13.57 8.60 -9.43
C PRO A 140 12.62 9.78 -9.09
N GLN A 141 13.03 11.00 -9.45
CA GLN A 141 12.19 12.19 -9.29
C GLN A 141 10.94 12.13 -10.18
N THR A 142 11.10 11.64 -11.41
CA THR A 142 9.97 11.44 -12.34
C THR A 142 8.98 10.43 -11.78
N VAL A 143 9.48 9.30 -11.25
CA VAL A 143 8.64 8.29 -10.59
C VAL A 143 7.89 8.89 -9.40
N SER A 144 8.58 9.69 -8.57
CA SER A 144 7.97 10.40 -7.44
C SER A 144 6.85 11.35 -7.88
N ASN A 145 7.08 12.15 -8.92
CA ASN A 145 6.09 13.07 -9.48
C ASN A 145 4.88 12.33 -10.04
N ILE A 146 5.08 11.18 -10.70
CA ILE A 146 3.97 10.33 -11.16
C ILE A 146 3.19 9.80 -9.95
N CYS A 147 3.88 9.34 -8.91
CA CYS A 147 3.24 8.85 -7.68
C CYS A 147 2.55 9.96 -6.88
N TYR A 148 2.89 11.23 -7.09
CA TYR A 148 2.21 12.36 -6.43
C TYR A 148 0.71 12.40 -6.77
N SER A 149 0.33 11.93 -7.97
CA SER A 149 -1.08 11.77 -8.33
C SER A 149 -1.86 10.82 -7.42
N LEU A 150 -1.19 9.88 -6.74
CA LEU A 150 -1.81 9.01 -5.73
C LEU A 150 -2.26 9.78 -4.49
N SER A 151 -1.81 11.02 -4.30
CA SER A 151 -2.21 11.81 -3.12
C SER A 151 -3.73 12.04 -3.10
N ARG A 152 -4.37 12.19 -4.26
CA ARG A 152 -5.84 12.28 -4.36
C ARG A 152 -6.52 10.98 -3.91
N GLU A 153 -5.94 9.83 -4.26
CA GLU A 153 -6.45 8.52 -3.85
C GLU A 153 -6.28 8.31 -2.34
N VAL A 154 -5.14 8.71 -1.77
CA VAL A 154 -4.89 8.72 -0.33
C VAL A 154 -5.90 9.62 0.39
N ASP A 155 -6.09 10.84 -0.08
CA ASP A 155 -7.05 11.77 0.53
C ASP A 155 -8.49 11.27 0.43
N SER A 156 -8.84 10.63 -0.69
CA SER A 156 -10.15 9.98 -0.86
C SER A 156 -10.31 8.80 0.10
N TYR A 157 -9.25 8.02 0.31
CA TYR A 157 -9.25 6.88 1.23
C TYR A 157 -9.48 7.32 2.68
N HIS A 158 -8.86 8.42 3.12
CA HIS A 158 -9.05 8.99 4.45
C HIS A 158 -10.36 9.77 4.62
N ARG A 159 -11.08 10.08 3.53
CA ARG A 159 -12.39 10.78 3.57
C ARG A 159 -13.58 9.87 3.28
N ARG A 160 -13.36 8.64 2.82
CA ARG A 160 -14.44 7.72 2.47
C ARG A 160 -15.35 7.43 3.67
N ILE A 161 -16.64 7.29 3.40
CA ILE A 161 -17.62 6.78 4.37
C ILE A 161 -17.27 5.34 4.70
N ILE A 162 -17.36 4.96 5.97
CA ILE A 162 -17.02 3.63 6.49
C ILE A 162 -18.33 2.91 6.83
N SER A 163 -18.47 1.67 6.37
CA SER A 163 -19.59 0.81 6.72
C SER A 163 -19.47 0.31 8.16
N ASP A 164 -20.58 0.35 8.92
CA ASP A 164 -20.60 -0.09 10.32
C ASP A 164 -20.89 -1.60 10.49
N ASN A 165 -20.24 -2.45 9.70
CA ASN A 165 -20.53 -3.89 9.61
C ASN A 165 -19.41 -4.78 10.20
N TYR A 166 -18.52 -4.19 11.01
CA TYR A 166 -17.41 -4.89 11.64
C TYR A 166 -17.81 -5.48 12.99
N VAL A 167 -17.57 -6.79 13.15
CA VAL A 167 -17.79 -7.50 14.42
C VAL A 167 -16.59 -7.33 15.35
N TYR A 168 -15.39 -7.27 14.79
CA TYR A 168 -14.15 -7.11 15.53
C TYR A 168 -13.33 -5.96 14.97
N LEU A 169 -12.86 -5.08 15.83
CA LEU A 169 -11.95 -4.01 15.49
C LEU A 169 -10.61 -4.21 16.19
N PHE A 170 -9.53 -3.85 15.52
CA PHE A 170 -8.18 -3.93 16.03
C PHE A 170 -7.53 -2.57 15.85
N PHE A 171 -6.98 -2.03 16.94
CA PHE A 171 -6.20 -0.81 16.91
C PHE A 171 -4.78 -1.10 17.36
N ASP A 172 -3.82 -0.65 16.57
CA ASP A 172 -2.40 -0.84 16.84
C ASP A 172 -1.57 0.24 16.12
N GLY A 173 -0.31 0.39 16.53
CA GLY A 173 0.62 1.39 16.03
C GLY A 173 1.90 0.78 15.45
N ILE A 174 2.46 1.42 14.43
CA ILE A 174 3.83 1.16 13.98
C ILE A 174 4.66 2.43 13.97
N VAL A 175 5.84 2.39 14.57
CA VAL A 175 6.78 3.51 14.57
C VAL A 175 7.62 3.52 13.29
N LEU A 176 7.60 4.62 12.56
CA LEU A 176 8.46 4.90 11.40
C LEU A 176 9.44 6.05 11.69
N LYS A 177 10.57 6.07 10.99
CA LYS A 177 11.56 7.14 11.07
C LYS A 177 11.28 8.19 9.98
N THR A 178 11.07 9.44 10.39
CA THR A 178 10.81 10.58 9.52
C THR A 178 11.85 11.68 9.77
N LYS A 179 12.38 12.28 8.71
CA LYS A 179 13.34 13.38 8.75
C LYS A 179 12.55 14.68 8.86
N THR A 180 12.88 15.48 9.86
CA THR A 180 12.38 16.83 10.06
C THR A 180 13.55 17.80 9.96
N SER A 181 13.27 19.11 9.90
CA SER A 181 14.29 20.15 9.97
C SER A 181 15.18 20.01 11.22
N ALA A 182 14.61 19.54 12.33
CA ALA A 182 15.30 19.28 13.59
C ALA A 182 15.95 17.87 13.68
N GLY A 183 16.05 17.12 12.58
CA GLY A 183 16.65 15.79 12.54
C GLY A 183 15.64 14.64 12.43
N VAL A 184 16.10 13.40 12.67
CA VAL A 184 15.30 12.18 12.50
C VAL A 184 14.42 11.94 13.73
N LYS A 185 13.10 12.01 13.54
CA LYS A 185 12.09 11.73 14.58
C LYS A 185 11.39 10.41 14.30
N LYS A 186 11.13 9.66 15.37
CA LYS A 186 10.25 8.49 15.37
C LYS A 186 8.80 8.97 15.44
N ARG A 187 7.97 8.59 14.47
CA ARG A 187 6.54 8.92 14.44
C ARG A 187 5.71 7.65 14.35
N PRO A 188 4.71 7.46 15.23
CA PRO A 188 3.79 6.35 15.12
C PRO A 188 2.80 6.57 13.98
N VAL A 189 2.47 5.48 13.30
CA VAL A 189 1.34 5.36 12.40
C VAL A 189 0.29 4.57 13.17
N LEU A 190 -0.77 5.26 13.56
CA LEU A 190 -1.93 4.66 14.21
C LEU A 190 -2.77 3.98 13.14
N ALA A 191 -3.36 2.84 13.44
CA ALA A 191 -4.12 2.08 12.47
C ALA A 191 -5.35 1.42 13.06
N CYS A 192 -6.34 1.20 12.19
CA CYS A 192 -7.55 0.46 12.47
C CYS A 192 -7.74 -0.65 11.43
N TYR A 193 -8.02 -1.85 11.91
CA TYR A 193 -8.30 -3.03 11.12
C TYR A 193 -9.61 -3.68 11.59
N GLY A 194 -10.42 -4.17 10.66
CA GLY A 194 -11.73 -4.75 10.95
C GLY A 194 -11.92 -6.14 10.38
N ILE A 195 -12.77 -6.92 11.06
CA ILE A 195 -13.32 -8.18 10.57
C ILE A 195 -14.84 -8.09 10.58
N THR A 196 -15.46 -8.33 9.43
CA THR A 196 -16.92 -8.32 9.25
C THR A 196 -17.55 -9.66 9.67
N LYS A 197 -18.89 -9.71 9.76
CA LYS A 197 -19.64 -10.95 10.01
C LYS A 197 -19.32 -12.06 9.00
N ALA A 198 -19.12 -11.71 7.73
CA ALA A 198 -18.77 -12.65 6.67
C ALA A 198 -17.29 -13.07 6.69
N GLY A 199 -16.53 -12.77 7.75
CA GLY A 199 -15.11 -13.07 7.83
C GLY A 199 -14.22 -12.27 6.87
N LYS A 200 -14.79 -11.32 6.12
CA LYS A 200 -14.00 -10.38 5.30
C LYS A 200 -13.21 -9.47 6.23
N ARG A 201 -11.92 -9.37 5.95
CA ARG A 201 -10.98 -8.51 6.64
C ARG A 201 -10.69 -7.25 5.83
N GLU A 202 -10.50 -6.15 6.54
CA GLU A 202 -10.19 -4.86 5.94
C GLU A 202 -9.22 -4.09 6.83
N PHE A 203 -8.18 -3.54 6.23
CA PHE A 203 -7.46 -2.43 6.82
C PHE A 203 -8.31 -1.19 6.61
N ILE A 204 -8.92 -0.66 7.68
CA ILE A 204 -9.93 0.39 7.60
C ILE A 204 -9.24 1.72 7.36
N ASP A 205 -8.30 2.10 8.22
CA ASP A 205 -7.56 3.33 8.02
C ASP A 205 -6.28 3.41 8.83
N PHE A 206 -5.49 4.44 8.57
CA PHE A 206 -4.30 4.78 9.29
C PHE A 206 -4.12 6.30 9.41
N ARG A 207 -3.27 6.72 10.34
CA ARG A 207 -2.89 8.12 10.51
C ARG A 207 -1.46 8.23 11.03
N LEU A 208 -0.63 9.01 10.34
CA LEU A 208 0.67 9.41 10.87
C LEU A 208 0.47 10.42 12.00
N ALA A 209 0.84 10.04 13.22
CA ALA A 209 0.69 10.85 14.43
C ALA A 209 2.06 11.35 14.94
N SER A 210 2.02 12.32 15.85
CA SER A 210 3.21 12.82 16.53
C SER A 210 3.66 11.90 17.68
N SER A 211 2.72 11.22 18.33
CA SER A 211 2.92 10.31 19.45
C SER A 211 1.74 9.33 19.57
N GLU A 212 1.83 8.37 20.50
CA GLU A 212 0.72 7.46 20.85
C GLU A 212 -0.06 7.99 22.06
N SER A 213 -0.15 9.31 22.23
CA SER A 213 -0.92 9.91 23.31
C SER A 213 -2.43 9.70 23.10
N GLN A 214 -3.19 9.81 24.20
CA GLN A 214 -4.65 9.75 24.17
C GLN A 214 -5.24 10.73 23.15
N VAL A 215 -4.79 11.99 23.14
CA VAL A 215 -5.24 13.02 22.19
C VAL A 215 -5.05 12.59 20.73
N GLN A 216 -3.94 11.93 20.39
CA GLN A 216 -3.71 11.47 19.01
C GLN A 216 -4.61 10.30 18.64
N TRP A 217 -4.86 9.38 19.58
CA TRP A 217 -5.78 8.27 19.40
C TRP A 217 -7.23 8.72 19.29
N GLU A 218 -7.70 9.60 20.17
CA GLU A 218 -9.04 10.19 20.11
C GLU A 218 -9.26 10.88 18.77
N ALA A 219 -8.31 11.70 18.32
CA ALA A 219 -8.43 12.39 17.04
C ALA A 219 -8.49 11.42 15.86
N PHE A 220 -7.82 10.26 15.93
CA PHE A 220 -7.90 9.22 14.90
C PHE A 220 -9.24 8.47 14.96
N ILE A 221 -9.60 7.95 16.13
CA ILE A 221 -10.78 7.11 16.32
C ILE A 221 -12.06 7.92 16.10
N ASN A 222 -12.11 9.18 16.56
CA ASN A 222 -13.25 10.07 16.36
C ASN A 222 -13.44 10.40 14.87
N ASN A 223 -12.35 10.52 14.09
CA ASN A 223 -12.45 10.67 12.63
C ASN A 223 -13.13 9.45 11.99
N LEU A 224 -12.78 8.23 12.41
CA LEU A 224 -13.44 7.01 11.93
C LEU A 224 -14.91 6.97 12.33
N TYR A 225 -15.21 7.35 13.58
CA TYR A 225 -16.56 7.42 14.12
C TYR A 225 -17.46 8.38 13.33
N GLN A 226 -16.98 9.60 13.07
CA GLN A 226 -17.68 10.61 12.28
C GLN A 226 -17.92 10.16 10.83
N ARG A 227 -17.05 9.30 10.29
CA ARG A 227 -17.17 8.74 8.94
C ARG A 227 -18.08 7.51 8.85
N GLY A 228 -18.63 7.05 9.96
CA GLY A 228 -19.66 5.99 9.98
C GLY A 228 -19.29 4.75 10.79
N LEU A 229 -18.06 4.61 11.30
CA LEU A 229 -17.70 3.49 12.16
C LEU A 229 -18.30 3.67 13.57
N ARG A 230 -19.60 3.47 13.73
CA ARG A 230 -20.32 3.74 15.00
C ARG A 230 -20.15 2.63 16.03
N GLY A 231 -19.82 1.42 15.59
CA GLY A 231 -19.59 0.25 16.45
C GLY A 231 -20.87 -0.50 16.82
N ASN A 232 -22.02 -0.25 16.18
CA ASN A 232 -23.31 -0.85 16.56
C ASN A 232 -23.32 -2.39 16.44
N GLY A 233 -22.56 -2.93 15.48
CA GLY A 233 -22.40 -4.37 15.27
C GLY A 233 -21.15 -4.98 15.90
N CYS A 234 -20.32 -4.18 16.57
CA CYS A 234 -19.02 -4.60 17.06
C CYS A 234 -19.15 -5.27 18.44
N LYS A 235 -18.51 -6.44 18.57
CA LYS A 235 -18.55 -7.28 19.78
C LYS A 235 -17.30 -7.16 20.63
N LEU A 236 -16.16 -6.79 20.03
CA LEU A 236 -14.89 -6.73 20.73
C LEU A 236 -13.93 -5.79 20.00
N ILE A 237 -13.25 -4.92 20.77
CA ILE A 237 -12.14 -4.11 20.28
C ILE A 237 -10.83 -4.65 20.86
N CYS A 238 -9.94 -5.11 19.99
CA CYS A 238 -8.67 -5.72 20.36
C CYS A 238 -7.54 -4.68 20.26
N ILE A 239 -6.83 -4.46 21.36
CA ILE A 239 -5.74 -3.48 21.42
C ILE A 239 -4.48 -4.04 22.07
N ASP A 240 -3.35 -3.37 21.83
CA ASP A 240 -2.21 -3.48 22.73
C ASP A 240 -2.45 -2.68 24.02
N GLY A 241 -1.64 -2.91 25.07
CA GLY A 241 -1.74 -2.25 26.37
C GLY A 241 -1.32 -0.77 26.42
N CYS A 242 -1.45 -0.04 25.31
CA CYS A 242 -1.16 1.40 25.27
C CYS A 242 -2.26 2.17 26.00
N LYS A 243 -1.91 2.86 27.10
CA LYS A 243 -2.88 3.60 27.93
C LYS A 243 -3.63 4.68 27.15
N GLY A 244 -2.95 5.40 26.27
CA GLY A 244 -3.59 6.46 25.47
C GLY A 244 -4.68 5.92 24.53
N LEU A 245 -4.44 4.75 23.94
CA LEU A 245 -5.41 4.06 23.09
C LEU A 245 -6.61 3.55 23.90
N HIS A 246 -6.33 2.93 25.06
CA HIS A 246 -7.36 2.40 25.94
C HIS A 246 -8.34 3.50 26.39
N ASN A 247 -7.84 4.60 26.95
CA ASN A 247 -8.67 5.74 27.36
C ASN A 247 -9.49 6.33 26.19
N ALA A 248 -8.90 6.42 25.00
CA ALA A 248 -9.59 6.96 23.82
C ALA A 248 -10.78 6.06 23.39
N ILE A 249 -10.63 4.74 23.51
CA ILE A 249 -11.71 3.79 23.21
C ILE A 249 -12.82 3.88 24.26
N GLU A 250 -12.49 3.98 25.54
CA GLU A 250 -13.49 4.14 26.60
C GLU A 250 -14.37 5.38 26.39
N ILE A 251 -13.81 6.46 25.84
CA ILE A 251 -14.56 7.69 25.54
C ILE A 251 -15.45 7.53 24.30
N ILE A 252 -14.93 6.94 23.22
CA ILE A 252 -15.62 6.94 21.92
C ILE A 252 -16.55 5.73 21.75
N TYR A 253 -16.17 4.58 22.31
CA TYR A 253 -16.91 3.33 22.27
C TYR A 253 -17.13 2.73 23.68
N PRO A 254 -17.81 3.46 24.59
CA PRO A 254 -17.89 3.10 26.01
C PRO A 254 -18.54 1.73 26.29
N TYR A 255 -19.40 1.25 25.38
CA TYR A 255 -20.16 0.01 25.58
C TYR A 255 -19.58 -1.21 24.87
N ILE A 256 -18.44 -1.06 24.17
CA ILE A 256 -17.83 -2.17 23.45
C ILE A 256 -16.70 -2.76 24.31
N PRO A 257 -16.75 -4.06 24.65
CA PRO A 257 -15.70 -4.67 25.46
C PRO A 257 -14.32 -4.55 24.80
N ILE A 258 -13.32 -4.19 25.60
CA ILE A 258 -11.92 -4.10 25.18
C ILE A 258 -11.22 -5.42 25.48
N GLN A 259 -10.49 -5.95 24.50
CA GLN A 259 -9.59 -7.09 24.65
C GLN A 259 -8.14 -6.63 24.55
N ARG A 260 -7.37 -6.85 25.62
CA ARG A 260 -5.92 -6.62 25.59
C ARG A 260 -5.18 -7.80 24.97
N CYS A 261 -4.12 -7.51 24.21
CA CYS A 261 -3.37 -8.53 23.48
C CYS A 261 -2.60 -9.49 24.41
N TRP A 262 -2.93 -10.78 24.37
CA TRP A 262 -2.20 -11.82 25.10
C TRP A 262 -0.73 -11.94 24.71
N ALA A 263 -0.38 -11.73 23.43
CA ALA A 263 1.02 -11.82 22.99
C ALA A 263 1.89 -10.74 23.66
N HIS A 264 1.44 -9.49 23.68
CA HIS A 264 2.13 -8.39 24.36
C HIS A 264 2.15 -8.58 25.87
N LYS A 265 1.01 -8.94 26.48
CA LYS A 265 0.93 -9.17 27.92
C LYS A 265 1.90 -10.26 28.37
N MET A 266 1.97 -11.38 27.66
CA MET A 266 2.89 -12.48 28.01
C MET A 266 4.36 -12.07 27.89
N ARG A 267 4.73 -11.23 26.91
CA ARG A 267 6.08 -10.65 26.84
C ARG A 267 6.36 -9.77 28.07
N ASN A 268 5.42 -8.92 28.46
CA ASN A 268 5.56 -8.04 29.63
C ASN A 268 5.70 -8.84 30.93
N VAL A 269 4.87 -9.85 31.13
CA VAL A 269 4.95 -10.75 32.30
C VAL A 269 6.31 -11.46 32.35
N SER A 270 6.82 -11.94 31.20
CA SER A 270 8.10 -12.66 31.13
C SER A 270 9.31 -11.81 31.56
N ASN A 271 9.24 -10.48 31.39
CA ASN A 271 10.31 -9.56 31.80
C ASN A 271 10.51 -9.52 33.32
N TYR A 272 9.50 -9.91 34.11
CA TYR A 272 9.58 -9.96 35.57
C TYR A 272 10.02 -11.34 36.11
N VAL A 273 10.24 -12.32 35.23
CA VAL A 273 10.57 -13.70 35.60
C VAL A 273 12.01 -14.01 35.20
N LYS A 274 12.79 -14.65 36.08
CA LYS A 274 14.17 -15.04 35.79
C LYS A 274 14.21 -16.10 34.68
N ARG A 275 15.22 -16.05 33.79
CA ARG A 275 15.35 -16.97 32.64
C ARG A 275 15.21 -18.45 32.99
N LYS A 276 15.74 -18.89 34.14
CA LYS A 276 15.66 -20.28 34.61
C LYS A 276 14.22 -20.78 34.81
N ASP A 277 13.33 -19.89 35.27
CA ASP A 277 11.95 -20.25 35.63
C ASP A 277 10.95 -19.84 34.55
N GLN A 278 11.34 -19.00 33.60
CA GLN A 278 10.47 -18.48 32.54
C GLN A 278 9.71 -19.57 31.80
N LYS A 279 10.35 -20.68 31.41
CA LYS A 279 9.67 -21.74 30.66
C LYS A 279 8.50 -22.34 31.45
N LYS A 280 8.72 -22.66 32.73
CA LYS A 280 7.70 -23.27 33.61
C LYS A 280 6.63 -22.26 34.02
N CYS A 281 7.05 -21.10 34.51
CA CYS A 281 6.13 -20.04 34.93
C CYS A 281 5.22 -19.56 33.80
N MET A 282 5.79 -19.32 32.61
CA MET A 282 4.99 -18.87 31.47
C MET A 282 4.09 -19.99 30.93
N ALA A 283 4.45 -21.27 31.04
CA ALA A 283 3.57 -22.37 30.66
C ALA A 283 2.28 -22.38 31.51
N GLY A 284 2.39 -22.17 32.83
CA GLY A 284 1.22 -22.02 33.70
C GLY A 284 0.34 -20.83 33.30
N ALA A 285 0.95 -19.66 33.04
CA ALA A 285 0.21 -18.48 32.58
C ALA A 285 -0.51 -18.69 31.23
N ARG A 286 0.00 -19.56 30.35
CA ARG A 286 -0.68 -19.88 29.07
C ARG A 286 -2.00 -20.61 29.27
N LEU A 287 -2.12 -21.43 30.31
CA LEU A 287 -3.35 -22.18 30.59
C LEU A 287 -4.55 -21.25 30.82
N ILE A 288 -4.31 -20.02 31.30
CA ILE A 288 -5.35 -19.03 31.56
C ILE A 288 -6.14 -18.70 30.29
N TYR A 289 -5.46 -18.44 29.18
CA TYR A 289 -6.11 -18.07 27.91
C TYR A 289 -6.49 -19.27 27.05
N LEU A 290 -6.08 -20.47 27.45
CA LEU A 290 -6.45 -21.73 26.82
C LEU A 290 -7.68 -22.36 27.47
N ALA A 291 -8.14 -21.84 28.61
CA ALA A 291 -9.34 -22.29 29.28
C ALA A 291 -10.60 -22.15 28.41
N ASP A 292 -11.60 -23.01 28.64
CA ASP A 292 -12.80 -23.07 27.80
C ASP A 292 -13.79 -21.96 28.12
N ASN A 293 -13.78 -21.45 29.36
CA ASN A 293 -14.66 -20.41 29.84
C ASN A 293 -14.00 -19.52 30.91
N ARG A 294 -14.65 -18.41 31.25
CA ARG A 294 -14.12 -17.40 32.18
C ARG A 294 -13.86 -17.98 33.58
N ARG A 295 -14.70 -18.88 34.07
CA ARG A 295 -14.56 -19.51 35.40
C ARG A 295 -13.29 -20.34 35.49
N GLU A 296 -13.03 -21.15 34.46
CA GLU A 296 -11.80 -21.95 34.37
C GLU A 296 -10.55 -21.09 34.19
N ALA A 297 -10.64 -20.02 33.39
CA ALA A 297 -9.53 -19.09 33.24
C ALA A 297 -9.13 -18.44 34.57
N VAL A 298 -10.11 -18.01 35.38
CA VAL A 298 -9.88 -17.46 36.73
C VAL A 298 -9.33 -18.53 37.67
N LYS A 299 -9.79 -19.78 37.58
CA LYS A 299 -9.23 -20.91 38.35
C LYS A 299 -7.75 -21.15 37.99
N ALA A 300 -7.43 -21.17 36.71
CA ALA A 300 -6.06 -21.30 36.21
C ALA A 300 -5.17 -20.13 36.67
N PHE A 301 -5.69 -18.90 36.66
CA PHE A 301 -4.98 -17.73 37.17
C PHE A 301 -4.68 -17.85 38.68
N LYS A 302 -5.66 -18.28 39.49
CA LYS A 302 -5.47 -18.49 40.94
C LYS A 302 -4.41 -19.56 41.22
N ALA A 303 -4.42 -20.68 40.48
CA ALA A 303 -3.40 -21.73 40.59
C ALA A 303 -2.01 -21.19 40.23
N TRP A 304 -1.90 -20.46 39.12
CA TRP A 304 -0.64 -19.83 38.70
C TRP A 304 -0.12 -18.80 39.72
N LYS A 305 -1.03 -17.98 40.29
CA LYS A 305 -0.73 -17.03 41.36
C LYS A 305 -0.24 -17.74 42.64
N SER A 306 -0.82 -18.88 42.99
CA SER A 306 -0.40 -19.66 44.16
C SER A 306 1.01 -20.23 43.99
N GLU A 307 1.33 -20.75 42.79
CA GLU A 307 2.65 -21.35 42.54
C GLU A 307 3.76 -20.28 42.46
N TRP A 308 3.50 -19.15 41.79
CA TRP A 308 4.54 -18.18 41.45
C TRP A 308 4.47 -16.85 42.20
N GLY A 309 3.42 -16.60 42.98
CA GLY A 309 3.16 -15.30 43.61
C GLY A 309 4.20 -14.88 44.64
N ILE A 310 4.80 -15.85 45.34
CA ILE A 310 5.86 -15.58 46.33
C ILE A 310 7.16 -15.15 45.61
N HIS A 311 7.53 -15.87 44.54
CA HIS A 311 8.79 -15.62 43.83
C HIS A 311 8.72 -14.44 42.86
N TYR A 312 7.56 -14.23 42.22
CA TYR A 312 7.37 -13.26 41.14
C TYR A 312 6.11 -12.40 41.33
N PRO A 313 5.95 -11.67 42.45
CA PRO A 313 4.75 -10.88 42.74
C PRO A 313 4.48 -9.82 41.66
N ARG A 314 5.52 -9.23 41.08
CA ARG A 314 5.40 -8.25 39.97
C ARG A 314 4.84 -8.88 38.68
N ALA A 315 5.20 -10.13 38.39
CA ALA A 315 4.68 -10.85 37.23
C ALA A 315 3.18 -11.14 37.38
N ILE A 316 2.76 -11.57 38.58
CA ILE A 316 1.35 -11.76 38.91
C ILE A 316 0.59 -10.45 38.77
N LYS A 317 1.09 -9.38 39.41
CA LYS A 317 0.41 -8.07 39.40
C LYS A 317 0.25 -7.49 37.99
N CYS A 318 1.25 -7.72 37.12
CA CYS A 318 1.21 -7.30 35.72
C CYS A 318 0.05 -7.93 34.92
N LEU A 319 -0.34 -9.18 35.25
CA LEU A 319 -1.48 -9.84 34.62
C LEU A 319 -2.79 -9.53 35.37
N GLU A 320 -2.74 -9.53 36.71
CA GLU A 320 -3.90 -9.33 37.59
C GLU A 320 -4.62 -8.02 37.31
N ASN A 321 -3.87 -6.92 37.13
CA ASN A 321 -4.44 -5.59 36.90
C ASN A 321 -5.30 -5.48 35.64
N ASP A 322 -5.11 -6.38 34.68
CA ASP A 322 -5.79 -6.36 33.39
C ASP A 322 -6.61 -7.63 33.15
N LEU A 323 -6.70 -8.54 34.13
CA LEU A 323 -7.23 -9.89 33.93
C LEU A 323 -8.64 -9.86 33.34
N ASP A 324 -9.50 -8.96 33.80
CA ASP A 324 -10.88 -8.92 33.34
C ASP A 324 -11.00 -8.58 31.84
N GLU A 325 -10.25 -7.60 31.36
CA GLU A 325 -10.19 -7.23 29.93
C GLU A 325 -9.46 -8.29 29.09
N MET A 326 -8.50 -8.99 29.69
CA MET A 326 -7.75 -10.05 29.02
C MET A 326 -8.63 -11.27 28.71
N LEU A 327 -9.78 -11.43 29.38
CA LEU A 327 -10.67 -12.59 29.24
C LEU A 327 -11.93 -12.31 28.38
N ASN A 328 -12.16 -11.09 27.91
CA ASN A 328 -13.36 -10.73 27.14
C ASN A 328 -13.51 -11.53 25.83
N PHE A 329 -12.41 -12.02 25.24
CA PHE A 329 -12.46 -12.90 24.08
C PHE A 329 -13.16 -14.25 24.35
N LEU A 330 -13.27 -14.70 25.60
CA LEU A 330 -13.93 -15.96 25.94
C LEU A 330 -15.44 -15.90 25.71
N ASP A 331 -16.03 -14.70 25.72
CA ASP A 331 -17.46 -14.49 25.44
C ASP A 331 -17.77 -14.54 23.92
N CYS A 332 -16.74 -14.65 23.08
CA CYS A 332 -16.87 -14.81 21.64
C CYS A 332 -16.86 -16.30 21.21
N PRO A 333 -17.36 -16.62 20.00
CA PRO A 333 -17.35 -17.98 19.46
C PRO A 333 -15.95 -18.61 19.48
N VAL A 334 -15.89 -19.89 19.87
CA VAL A 334 -14.63 -20.64 20.07
C VAL A 334 -13.72 -20.56 18.84
N SER A 335 -14.28 -20.66 17.63
CA SER A 335 -13.56 -20.59 16.36
C SER A 335 -12.84 -19.24 16.12
N HIS A 336 -13.30 -18.16 16.74
CA HIS A 336 -12.75 -16.81 16.59
C HIS A 336 -11.64 -16.51 17.60
N ARG A 337 -11.71 -17.13 18.80
CA ARG A 337 -10.89 -16.82 19.99
C ARG A 337 -9.39 -16.73 19.70
N ILE A 338 -8.86 -17.64 18.89
CA ILE A 338 -7.41 -17.69 18.55
C ILE A 338 -6.94 -16.38 17.89
N LYS A 339 -7.76 -15.79 17.00
CA LYS A 339 -7.38 -14.57 16.29
C LYS A 339 -7.62 -13.31 17.14
N ILE A 340 -8.76 -13.24 17.82
CA ILE A 340 -9.19 -12.01 18.51
C ILE A 340 -8.49 -11.81 19.86
N ARG A 341 -7.90 -12.85 20.48
CA ARG A 341 -7.14 -12.71 21.73
C ARG A 341 -5.79 -11.99 21.58
N THR A 342 -5.39 -11.65 20.34
CA THR A 342 -4.12 -10.97 20.02
C THR A 342 -4.28 -9.92 18.93
N THR A 343 -3.36 -8.96 18.86
CA THR A 343 -3.24 -7.99 17.75
C THR A 343 -2.35 -8.49 16.60
N ASN A 344 -1.99 -9.79 16.58
CA ASN A 344 -1.08 -10.35 15.56
C ASN A 344 -1.56 -10.14 14.11
N ILE A 345 -2.87 -10.01 13.90
CA ILE A 345 -3.44 -9.84 12.56
C ILE A 345 -3.06 -8.49 11.94
N ILE A 346 -3.04 -7.42 12.75
CA ILE A 346 -2.61 -6.09 12.32
C ILE A 346 -1.07 -5.99 12.33
N GLU A 347 -0.39 -6.61 13.28
CA GLU A 347 1.09 -6.70 13.29
C GLU A 347 1.67 -7.37 12.03
N ARG A 348 0.97 -8.37 11.47
CA ARG A 348 1.36 -9.00 10.20
C ARG A 348 1.30 -8.00 9.05
N SER A 349 0.29 -7.13 9.01
CA SER A 349 0.20 -6.06 8.02
C SER A 349 1.34 -5.05 8.20
N PHE A 350 1.70 -4.74 9.44
CA PHE A 350 2.85 -3.89 9.74
C PHE A 350 4.21 -4.50 9.34
N ARG A 351 4.34 -5.82 9.28
CA ARG A 351 5.55 -6.44 8.70
C ARG A 351 5.74 -6.09 7.23
N GLU A 352 4.67 -6.01 6.45
CA GLU A 352 4.76 -5.57 5.05
C GLU A 352 5.15 -4.11 4.92
N VAL A 353 4.63 -3.25 5.80
CA VAL A 353 5.06 -1.85 5.90
C VAL A 353 6.56 -1.81 6.21
N ARG A 354 7.04 -2.50 7.26
CA ARG A 354 8.46 -2.56 7.62
C ARG A 354 9.32 -3.08 6.46
N ARG A 355 8.89 -4.13 5.76
CA ARG A 355 9.59 -4.70 4.61
C ARG A 355 9.80 -3.65 3.53
N ARG A 356 8.76 -2.88 3.21
CA ARG A 356 8.80 -1.83 2.20
C ARG A 356 9.59 -0.59 2.64
N THR A 357 9.53 -0.21 3.92
CA THR A 357 10.24 0.96 4.43
C THR A 357 11.69 0.68 4.81
N LYS A 358 12.12 -0.59 4.94
CA LYS A 358 13.47 -0.99 5.39
C LYS A 358 14.59 -0.33 4.56
N THR A 359 14.45 -0.28 3.25
CA THR A 359 15.46 0.29 2.34
C THR A 359 15.44 1.80 2.27
N MET A 360 14.43 2.46 2.85
CA MET A 360 14.19 3.90 2.69
C MET A 360 14.80 4.76 3.79
N SER A 361 15.46 4.13 4.78
CA SER A 361 16.15 4.68 5.96
C SER A 361 15.40 5.75 6.78
N CYS A 362 15.01 6.86 6.16
CA CYS A 362 14.24 7.95 6.74
C CYS A 362 13.40 8.69 5.68
N PHE A 363 12.13 8.97 5.98
CA PHE A 363 11.24 9.71 5.07
C PHE A 363 11.41 11.22 5.19
N THR A 364 11.57 11.93 4.08
CA THR A 364 11.70 13.41 4.06
C THR A 364 10.37 14.16 4.07
N ASN A 365 9.27 13.51 3.71
CA ASN A 365 7.95 14.11 3.58
C ASN A 365 6.87 13.16 4.14
N SER A 366 5.96 13.66 4.98
CA SER A 366 4.82 12.91 5.51
C SER A 366 3.91 12.37 4.41
N GLN A 367 3.65 13.14 3.35
CA GLN A 367 2.83 12.68 2.23
C GLN A 367 3.43 11.46 1.52
N SER A 368 4.76 11.34 1.50
CA SER A 368 5.43 10.16 0.95
C SER A 368 5.25 8.94 1.85
N VAL A 369 5.23 9.14 3.17
CA VAL A 369 4.87 8.09 4.13
C VAL A 369 3.46 7.60 3.85
N ASP A 370 2.50 8.53 3.75
CA ASP A 370 1.09 8.18 3.54
C ASP A 370 0.87 7.40 2.24
N ARG A 371 1.48 7.84 1.13
CA ARG A 371 1.39 7.13 -0.17
C ARG A 371 1.92 5.69 -0.11
N ILE A 372 2.99 5.45 0.64
CA ILE A 372 3.59 4.12 0.76
C ILE A 372 2.72 3.22 1.62
N ILE A 373 2.25 3.75 2.74
CA ILE A 373 1.39 3.02 3.67
C ILE A 373 0.07 2.69 2.98
N PHE A 374 -0.55 3.66 2.32
CA PHE A 374 -1.71 3.45 1.46
C PHE A 374 -1.46 2.38 0.41
N GLY A 375 -0.32 2.42 -0.29
CA GLY A 375 0.01 1.40 -1.29
C GLY A 375 0.08 -0.02 -0.72
N VAL A 376 0.66 -0.19 0.47
CA VAL A 376 0.69 -1.48 1.17
C VAL A 376 -0.71 -1.91 1.58
N MET A 377 -1.49 -1.02 2.18
CA MET A 377 -2.83 -1.32 2.68
C MET A 377 -3.82 -1.63 1.56
N ASN A 378 -3.80 -0.86 0.48
CA ASN A 378 -4.61 -1.10 -0.69
C ASN A 378 -4.27 -2.46 -1.32
N HIS A 379 -2.98 -2.80 -1.42
CA HIS A 379 -2.55 -4.12 -1.90
C HIS A 379 -3.06 -5.25 -0.99
N LEU A 380 -2.95 -5.09 0.33
CA LEU A 380 -3.47 -6.08 1.29
C LEU A 380 -4.99 -6.24 1.19
N ASN A 381 -5.74 -5.15 1.16
CA ASN A 381 -7.20 -5.16 1.02
C ASN A 381 -7.64 -5.83 -0.27
N ASN A 382 -6.97 -5.54 -1.40
CA ASN A 382 -7.25 -6.20 -2.68
C ASN A 382 -6.96 -7.69 -2.64
N ASN A 383 -5.84 -8.12 -2.04
CA ASN A 383 -5.50 -9.53 -1.88
C ASN A 383 -6.48 -10.29 -0.98
N TRP A 384 -7.18 -9.59 -0.07
CA TRP A 384 -8.12 -10.19 0.87
C TRP A 384 -9.55 -10.22 0.37
N LYS A 385 -9.87 -9.45 -0.69
CA LYS A 385 -11.23 -9.25 -1.19
C LYS A 385 -11.98 -10.57 -1.38
N ASP A 386 -11.30 -11.57 -1.94
CA ASP A 386 -11.88 -12.88 -2.28
C ASP A 386 -11.36 -14.01 -1.36
N LYS A 387 -10.79 -13.66 -0.20
CA LYS A 387 -10.17 -14.61 0.75
C LYS A 387 -10.67 -14.37 2.18
N PRO A 388 -11.95 -14.69 2.48
CA PRO A 388 -12.50 -14.54 3.81
C PRO A 388 -11.84 -15.48 4.82
N LEU A 389 -11.93 -15.13 6.10
CA LEU A 389 -11.47 -16.00 7.18
C LEU A 389 -12.51 -17.10 7.41
N LEU A 390 -12.22 -18.33 6.97
CA LEU A 390 -13.15 -19.48 7.06
C LEU A 390 -13.72 -19.70 8.46
N ASN A 391 -12.91 -19.53 9.51
CA ASN A 391 -13.36 -19.70 10.89
C ASN A 391 -14.47 -18.72 11.32
N PHE A 392 -14.68 -17.64 10.54
CA PHE A 392 -15.64 -16.57 10.80
C PHE A 392 -16.89 -16.69 9.91
N THR A 393 -16.87 -17.55 8.89
CA THR A 393 -18.02 -17.79 8.00
C THR A 393 -18.91 -18.94 8.47
N GLN A 394 -18.46 -19.74 9.44
CA GLN A 394 -19.14 -20.95 9.90
C GLN A 394 -20.24 -20.70 10.97
N ASN A 395 -20.48 -19.44 11.33
CA ASN A 395 -21.53 -19.02 12.27
C ASN A 395 -22.64 -18.21 11.57
N ILE A 396 -22.90 -18.47 10.29
CA ILE A 396 -24.00 -17.88 9.53
C ILE A 396 -25.29 -18.63 9.84
#